data_AF-A0A7J3HN99-F1
#
_entry.id   AF-A0A7J3HN99-F1
#
_cell.length_a   1.000
_cell.length_b   1.000
_cell.length_c   1.000
_cell.angle_alpha   90.00
_cell.angle_beta   90.00
_cell.angle_gamma   90.00
#
_symmetry.space_group_name_H-M   'P 1'
#
loop_
_entity.id
_entity.type
_entity.pdbx_description
1 polymer ?
#
loop_
_entity_poly.entity_id
_entity_poly.type
_entity_poly.pdbx_seq_one_letter_code
_entity_poly.pdbx_strand_id
1 'polypeptide(L)'
;MGPVNDLTKVISEMKETIQFLEKQLESGSRLELIINHVEDILESLDLMLSDTALPESMRVQVEGLLIKARYISEKAKNMLDMLERETRNLKPKSRTWE
;
A
#
# COMPACT_ATOMS: atom_id res chain seq x y z
N MET A 1 6.02 24.51 19.68
CA MET A 1 5.68 24.01 18.34
C MET A 1 4.21 23.60 18.39
N GLY A 2 3.40 24.04 17.43
CA GLY A 2 1.95 23.78 17.44
C GLY A 2 1.59 22.47 16.73
N PRO A 3 0.41 21.88 17.03
CA PRO A 3 -0.01 20.56 16.54
C PRO A 3 -0.09 20.45 15.00
N VAL A 4 -0.25 21.58 14.29
CA VAL A 4 -0.30 21.64 12.82
C VAL A 4 1.04 21.26 12.17
N ASN A 5 2.17 21.59 12.82
CA ASN A 5 3.49 21.23 12.29
C ASN A 5 3.77 19.72 12.42
N ASP A 6 3.27 19.11 13.49
CA ASP A 6 3.47 17.68 13.73
C ASP A 6 2.67 16.86 12.71
N LEU A 7 1.41 17.23 12.44
CA LEU A 7 0.59 16.54 11.45
C LEU A 7 1.12 16.69 10.02
N THR A 8 1.62 17.87 9.65
CA THR A 8 2.27 18.10 8.35
C THR A 8 3.47 17.17 8.17
N LYS A 9 4.24 16.97 9.23
CA LYS A 9 5.40 16.07 9.23
C LYS A 9 4.95 14.62 9.01
N VAL A 10 3.92 14.17 9.73
CA VAL A 10 3.38 12.81 9.55
C VAL A 10 2.90 12.57 8.12
N ILE A 11 2.17 13.54 7.52
CA ILE A 11 1.72 13.44 6.13
C ILE A 11 2.92 13.34 5.17
N SER A 12 4.01 14.07 5.43
CA SER A 12 5.24 13.98 4.66
C SER A 12 5.90 12.61 4.78
N GLU A 13 6.01 12.06 5.99
CA GLU A 13 6.57 10.72 6.25
C GLU A 13 5.73 9.62 5.58
N MET A 14 4.40 9.74 5.61
CA MET A 14 3.49 8.83 4.88
C MET A 14 3.70 8.90 3.38
N LYS A 15 3.88 10.11 2.83
CA LYS A 15 4.16 10.30 1.40
C LYS A 15 5.47 9.62 0.99
N GLU A 16 6.52 9.77 1.77
CA GLU A 16 7.81 9.11 1.52
C GLU A 16 7.68 7.59 1.59
N THR A 17 6.92 7.08 2.56
CA THR A 17 6.65 5.64 2.71
C THR A 17 5.90 5.08 1.51
N ILE A 18 4.84 5.76 1.06
CA ILE A 18 4.07 5.35 -0.13
C ILE A 18 4.96 5.36 -1.38
N GLN A 19 5.82 6.37 -1.55
CA GLN A 19 6.78 6.41 -2.66
C GLN A 19 7.80 5.28 -2.59
N PHE A 20 8.25 4.91 -1.40
CA PHE A 20 9.15 3.77 -1.21
C PHE A 20 8.45 2.46 -1.59
N LEU A 21 7.22 2.22 -1.11
CA LEU A 21 6.45 1.02 -1.41
C LEU A 21 6.14 0.88 -2.90
N GLU A 22 5.85 1.99 -3.59
CA GLU A 22 5.67 2.02 -5.05
C GLU A 22 6.93 1.53 -5.78
N LYS A 23 8.12 2.00 -5.39
CA LYS A 23 9.39 1.53 -5.97
C LYS A 23 9.66 0.05 -5.67
N GLN A 24 9.29 -0.43 -4.48
CA GLN A 24 9.42 -1.85 -4.16
C GLN A 24 8.47 -2.68 -5.04
N LEU A 25 7.25 -2.20 -5.27
CA LEU A 25 6.27 -2.86 -6.13
C LEU A 25 6.76 -2.95 -7.59
N GLU A 26 7.41 -1.90 -8.10
CA GLU A 26 8.01 -1.91 -9.44
C GLU A 26 9.10 -2.97 -9.60
N SER A 27 9.81 -3.31 -8.52
CA SER A 27 10.78 -4.42 -8.53
C SER A 27 10.16 -5.81 -8.49
N GLY A 28 8.85 -5.91 -8.22
CA GLY A 28 8.13 -7.17 -8.03
C GLY A 28 8.54 -7.96 -6.78
N SER A 29 9.32 -7.36 -5.88
CA SER A 29 9.80 -8.04 -4.67
C SER A 29 8.89 -7.78 -3.47
N ARG A 30 8.85 -8.75 -2.53
CA ARG A 30 8.21 -8.62 -1.21
C ARG A 30 6.73 -8.21 -1.25
N LEU A 31 5.97 -8.71 -2.22
CA LEU A 31 4.57 -8.32 -2.46
C LEU A 31 3.68 -8.48 -1.22
N GLU A 32 3.77 -9.58 -0.47
CA GLU A 32 3.00 -9.77 0.76
C GLU A 32 3.31 -8.70 1.82
N LEU A 33 4.59 -8.32 1.98
CA LEU A 33 4.99 -7.27 2.91
C LEU A 33 4.47 -5.90 2.46
N ILE A 34 4.51 -5.63 1.15
CA ILE A 34 3.94 -4.41 0.57
C ILE A 34 2.44 -4.34 0.84
N ILE A 35 1.71 -5.45 0.63
CA ILE A 35 0.26 -5.52 0.86
C ILE A 35 -0.05 -5.18 2.32
N ASN A 36 0.61 -5.86 3.28
CA ASN A 36 0.37 -5.62 4.70
C ASN A 36 0.68 -4.17 5.09
N HIS A 37 1.82 -3.62 4.67
CA HIS A 37 2.19 -2.24 5.02
C HIS A 37 1.26 -1.20 4.38
N VAL A 38 0.79 -1.44 3.14
CA VAL A 38 -0.17 -0.55 2.51
C VAL A 38 -1.52 -0.60 3.22
N GLU A 39 -1.96 -1.77 3.70
CA GLU A 39 -3.21 -1.88 4.46
C GLU A 39 -3.17 -1.07 5.77
N ASP A 40 -2.06 -1.14 6.51
CA ASP A 40 -1.86 -0.30 7.71
C ASP A 40 -1.89 1.21 7.40
N ILE A 41 -1.30 1.60 6.25
CA ILE A 41 -1.31 2.99 5.77
C ILE A 41 -2.73 3.42 5.40
N LEU A 42 -3.50 2.56 4.73
CA LEU A 42 -4.87 2.85 4.35
C LEU A 42 -5.74 3.12 5.57
N GLU A 43 -5.64 2.27 6.61
CA GLU A 43 -6.36 2.47 7.87
C GLU A 43 -5.96 3.81 8.53
N SER A 44 -4.67 4.11 8.54
CA SER A 44 -4.17 5.37 9.11
C SER A 44 -4.67 6.61 8.36
N LEU A 45 -4.73 6.55 7.03
CA LEU A 45 -5.22 7.64 6.19
C LEU A 45 -6.74 7.82 6.33
N ASP A 46 -7.51 6.73 6.38
CA ASP A 46 -8.96 6.77 6.62
C ASP A 46 -9.26 7.37 8.01
N LEU A 47 -8.48 7.00 9.04
CA LEU A 47 -8.58 7.60 10.37
C LEU A 47 -8.31 9.11 10.34
N MET A 48 -7.26 9.56 9.62
CA MET A 48 -6.98 10.99 9.46
C MET A 48 -8.11 11.74 8.76
N LEU A 49 -8.72 11.16 7.73
CA LEU A 49 -9.82 11.79 7.00
C LEU A 49 -11.11 11.88 7.82
N SER A 50 -11.27 11.00 8.83
CA SER A 50 -12.39 11.05 9.77
C SER A 50 -12.34 12.28 10.69
N ASP A 51 -11.18 12.93 10.83
CA ASP A 51 -11.06 14.18 11.59
C ASP A 51 -11.70 15.34 10.80
N THR A 52 -12.83 15.82 11.31
CA THR A 52 -13.54 16.99 10.74
C THR A 52 -12.80 18.30 10.92
N ALA A 53 -11.83 18.38 11.84
CA ALA A 53 -11.01 19.56 12.07
C ALA A 53 -9.77 19.61 11.15
N LEU A 54 -9.54 18.58 10.33
CA LEU A 54 -8.43 18.53 9.39
C LEU A 54 -8.54 19.69 8.37
N PRO A 55 -7.51 20.56 8.26
CA PRO A 55 -7.51 21.64 7.27
C PRO A 55 -7.69 21.10 5.84
N GLU A 56 -8.45 21.83 5.02
CA GLU A 56 -8.76 21.41 3.64
C GLU A 56 -7.51 21.08 2.80
N SER A 57 -6.45 21.89 2.94
CA SER A 57 -5.19 21.65 2.24
C SER A 57 -4.47 20.37 2.66
N MET A 58 -4.70 19.90 3.89
CA MET A 58 -4.19 18.61 4.37
C MET A 58 -5.12 17.48 3.95
N ARG A 59 -6.44 17.69 4.01
CA ARG A 59 -7.44 16.72 3.53
C ARG A 59 -7.17 16.31 2.09
N VAL A 60 -6.99 17.27 1.20
CA VAL A 60 -6.65 17.01 -0.22
C VAL A 60 -5.36 16.20 -0.37
N GLN A 61 -4.35 16.46 0.47
CA GLN A 61 -3.11 15.68 0.45
C GLN A 61 -3.33 14.24 0.92
N VAL A 62 -4.05 14.05 2.02
CA VAL A 62 -4.36 12.73 2.59
C VAL A 62 -5.23 11.92 1.63
N GLU A 63 -6.22 12.53 0.97
CA GLU A 63 -7.02 11.89 -0.09
C GLU A 63 -6.15 11.44 -1.26
N GLY A 64 -5.21 12.28 -1.70
CA GLY A 64 -4.25 11.92 -2.74
C GLY A 64 -3.37 10.74 -2.35
N LEU A 65 -2.92 10.69 -1.09
CA LEU A 65 -2.17 9.56 -0.55
C LEU A 65 -3.03 8.29 -0.48
N LEU A 66 -4.29 8.41 -0.09
CA LEU A 66 -5.24 7.29 0.01
C LEU A 66 -5.47 6.64 -1.35
N ILE A 67 -5.73 7.45 -2.39
CA ILE A 67 -5.89 6.96 -3.76
C ILE A 67 -4.63 6.20 -4.21
N LYS A 68 -3.45 6.75 -3.91
CA LYS A 68 -2.18 6.13 -4.28
C LYS A 68 -1.90 4.83 -3.54
N ALA A 69 -2.16 4.78 -2.23
CA ALA A 69 -2.04 3.57 -1.43
C ALA A 69 -3.00 2.47 -1.92
N ARG A 70 -4.24 2.80 -2.27
CA ARG A 70 -5.21 1.84 -2.85
C ARG A 70 -4.71 1.25 -4.15
N TYR A 71 -4.16 2.09 -5.04
CA TYR A 71 -3.55 1.63 -6.29
C TYR A 71 -2.40 0.64 -6.05
N ILE A 72 -1.51 0.93 -5.08
CA ILE A 72 -0.40 0.04 -4.72
C ILE A 72 -0.93 -1.30 -4.17
N SER A 73 -1.93 -1.28 -3.27
CA SER A 73 -2.53 -2.50 -2.72
C SER A 73 -3.07 -3.41 -3.82
N GLU A 74 -3.92 -2.86 -4.69
CA GLU A 74 -4.55 -3.59 -5.79
C GLU A 74 -3.51 -4.16 -6.75
N LYS A 75 -2.52 -3.35 -7.14
CA LYS A 75 -1.47 -3.80 -8.04
C LYS A 75 -0.59 -4.89 -7.40
N ALA A 76 -0.26 -4.77 -6.12
CA ALA A 76 0.50 -5.79 -5.39
C ALA A 76 -0.26 -7.11 -5.27
N LYS A 77 -1.57 -7.05 -4.94
CA LYS A 77 -2.45 -8.23 -4.89
C LYS A 77 -2.55 -8.92 -6.24
N ASN A 78 -2.75 -8.16 -7.32
CA ASN A 78 -2.80 -8.70 -8.68
C ASN A 78 -1.47 -9.38 -9.09
N MET A 79 -0.32 -8.79 -8.74
CA MET A 79 0.98 -9.39 -9.01
C MET A 79 1.21 -10.68 -8.21
N LEU A 80 0.80 -10.71 -6.93
CA LEU A 80 0.91 -11.90 -6.09
C LEU A 80 0.03 -13.04 -6.64
N ASP A 81 -1.21 -12.74 -6.98
CA ASP A 81 -2.15 -13.68 -7.60
C ASP A 81 -1.59 -14.30 -8.89
N MET A 82 -0.93 -13.49 -9.73
CA MET A 82 -0.27 -13.98 -10.94
C MET A 82 0.85 -14.97 -10.61
N LEU A 83 1.76 -14.62 -9.69
CA LEU A 83 2.87 -15.49 -9.27
C LEU A 83 2.37 -16.81 -8.67
N GLU A 84 1.30 -16.77 -7.87
CA GLU A 84 0.70 -17.97 -7.31
C GLU A 84 0.05 -18.87 -8.37
N ARG A 85 -0.58 -18.28 -9.41
CA ARG A 85 -1.13 -19.04 -10.55
C ARG A 85 -0.03 -19.69 -11.36
N GLU A 86 1.04 -18.96 -11.68
CA GLU A 86 2.21 -19.49 -12.38
C GLU A 86 2.84 -20.64 -11.59
N THR A 87 3.06 -20.45 -10.28
CA THR A 87 3.63 -21.47 -9.41
C THR A 87 2.74 -22.72 -9.31
N ARG A 88 1.41 -22.55 -9.27
CA ARG A 88 0.45 -23.67 -9.30
C ARG A 88 0.49 -24.43 -10.63
N ASN A 89 0.62 -23.72 -11.75
CA ASN A 89 0.71 -24.33 -13.08
C ASN A 89 2.07 -25.03 -13.33
N LEU A 90 3.12 -24.60 -12.62
CA LEU A 90 4.45 -25.22 -12.66
C LEU A 90 4.59 -26.45 -11.77
N LYS A 91 3.65 -26.72 -10.83
CA LYS A 91 3.64 -28.00 -10.10
C LYS A 91 3.45 -29.13 -11.12
N PRO A 92 4.44 -30.02 -11.30
CA PRO A 92 4.28 -31.13 -12.21
C PRO A 92 3.11 -31.98 -11.71
N LYS A 93 2.27 -32.48 -12.63
CA LYS A 93 1.46 -33.68 -12.40
C LYS A 93 2.41 -34.88 -12.23
N SER A 94 3.25 -34.90 -11.18
CA SER A 94 4.12 -36.01 -10.84
C SER A 94 3.45 -36.88 -9.79
N ARG A 95 2.45 -37.66 -10.23
CA ARG A 95 1.90 -38.91 -9.66
C ARG A 95 0.55 -39.10 -10.35
N THR A 96 0.34 -40.09 -11.20
CA THR A 96 0.55 -41.52 -10.95
C THR A 96 0.94 -42.24 -12.25
N TRP A 97 2.12 -42.85 -12.27
CA TRP A 97 2.34 -44.12 -12.97
C TRP A 97 2.63 -45.12 -11.87
N GLU A 98 1.63 -45.92 -11.53
CA GLU A 98 1.71 -47.26 -10.96
C GLU A 98 0.28 -47.84 -10.95
#